data_AF-A0AAN7UTK9-F1
#
_entry.id   AF-A0AAN7UTK9-F1
#
_cell.length_a   1.000
_cell.length_b   1.000
_cell.length_c   1.000
_cell.angle_alpha   90.00
_cell.angle_beta   90.00
_cell.angle_gamma   90.00
#
_symmetry.space_group_name_H-M   'P 1'
#
loop_
_entity.id
_entity.type
_entity.pdbx_description
1 polymer ?
#
loop_
_entity_poly.entity_id
_entity_poly.type
_entity_poly.pdbx_seq_one_letter_code
_entity_poly.pdbx_strand_id
1 'polypeptide(L)'
;MHSTFALEDLTTISPKHPPGVISALIQDDPEFSEQPPLVLIHDGGGTTVNYYYLADLERHVWGISNEMLVDNAAWPGGINQLARTYVDLILSELPHGPLIFGGWSVGGLIGLEMAKILAGNAQTPVLGVVMLDTYYPSAEDGGRDRDAPPIEWGEATTEESKNVTLKSLENSAKFSQQWARGNQDALSKAAVPPVILLRASQSHSVSDAKIRGGTKVLGWENQQSGFFTRVIDVPGNHYTLFKDENVDGLTEGLIQACELLEDADEA
;
A
#
# COMPACT_ATOMS: atom_id res chain seq x y z
N MET A 1 -36.22 -0.66 -29.95
CA MET A 1 -36.16 -1.12 -28.55
C MET A 1 -34.94 -0.49 -27.92
N HIS A 2 -35.15 0.63 -27.23
CA HIS A 2 -34.16 1.24 -26.35
C HIS A 2 -34.66 0.97 -24.94
N SER A 3 -33.86 0.25 -24.14
CA SER A 3 -34.16 0.04 -22.73
C SER A 3 -33.29 1.00 -21.94
N THR A 4 -33.93 2.03 -21.42
CA THR A 4 -33.41 3.03 -20.51
C THR A 4 -33.21 2.37 -19.14
N PHE A 5 -31.98 2.33 -18.63
CA PHE A 5 -31.73 2.00 -17.22
C PHE A 5 -32.10 3.21 -16.38
N ALA A 6 -33.13 3.06 -15.55
CA ALA A 6 -33.58 4.09 -14.62
C ALA A 6 -32.64 4.13 -13.41
N LEU A 7 -32.06 5.31 -13.17
CA LEU A 7 -31.46 5.74 -11.91
C LEU A 7 -32.58 5.99 -10.91
N GLU A 8 -32.85 5.06 -10.00
CA GLU A 8 -33.69 5.33 -8.81
C GLU A 8 -33.53 4.18 -7.80
N ASP A 9 -32.61 4.36 -6.84
CA ASP A 9 -32.78 4.16 -5.39
C ASP A 9 -31.41 4.13 -4.69
N LEU A 10 -30.84 5.31 -4.40
CA LEU A 10 -29.61 5.47 -3.61
C LEU A 10 -29.85 6.11 -2.24
N THR A 11 -31.10 6.25 -1.79
CA THR A 11 -31.41 7.12 -0.63
C THR A 11 -31.61 6.42 0.72
N THR A 12 -31.28 5.13 0.87
CA THR A 12 -31.34 4.46 2.19
C THR A 12 -30.24 3.40 2.41
N ILE A 13 -28.99 3.75 2.10
CA ILE A 13 -27.82 3.02 2.60
C ILE A 13 -27.09 3.98 3.53
N SER A 14 -27.11 3.75 4.85
CA SER A 14 -26.15 4.38 5.76
C SER A 14 -24.76 4.15 5.18
N PRO A 15 -23.90 5.17 4.95
CA PRO A 15 -22.60 4.93 4.34
C PRO A 15 -21.81 4.04 5.30
N LYS A 16 -21.61 2.76 4.94
CA LYS A 16 -20.90 1.79 5.78
C LYS A 16 -19.45 2.23 6.03
N HIS A 17 -18.91 3.11 5.18
CA HIS A 17 -17.56 3.66 5.24
C HIS A 17 -17.58 5.16 4.88
N PRO A 18 -16.60 5.97 5.32
CA PRO A 18 -16.55 7.39 4.98
C PRO A 18 -16.56 7.59 3.45
N PRO A 19 -17.21 8.65 2.93
CA PRO A 19 -17.22 8.96 1.50
C PRO A 19 -15.81 8.93 0.90
N GLY A 20 -15.67 8.41 -0.31
CA GLY A 20 -14.42 8.40 -1.08
C GLY A 20 -13.36 7.39 -0.64
N VAL A 21 -13.63 6.51 0.34
CA VAL A 21 -12.82 5.30 0.57
C VAL A 21 -13.51 4.12 -0.11
N ILE A 22 -12.80 3.45 -1.03
CA ILE A 22 -13.39 2.42 -1.91
C ILE A 22 -12.50 1.19 -1.93
N SER A 23 -13.08 0.02 -1.66
CA SER A 23 -12.53 -1.30 -1.96
C SER A 23 -12.93 -1.72 -3.38
N ALA A 24 -12.02 -2.36 -4.11
CA ALA A 24 -12.32 -2.97 -5.40
C ALA A 24 -11.55 -4.28 -5.56
N LEU A 25 -12.20 -5.29 -6.14
CA LEU A 25 -11.52 -6.51 -6.58
C LEU A 25 -10.84 -6.22 -7.92
N ILE A 26 -9.50 -6.15 -7.92
CA ILE A 26 -8.65 -5.83 -9.07
C ILE A 26 -8.41 -7.08 -9.93
N GLN A 27 -8.15 -8.22 -9.29
CA GLN A 27 -7.98 -9.52 -9.94
C GLN A 27 -8.91 -10.53 -9.26
N ASP A 28 -9.72 -11.21 -10.08
CA ASP A 28 -10.77 -12.16 -9.67
C ASP A 28 -10.61 -13.43 -10.52
N ASP A 29 -9.61 -14.24 -10.20
CA ASP A 29 -9.41 -15.53 -10.86
C ASP A 29 -9.86 -16.69 -9.93
N PRO A 30 -10.98 -17.35 -10.27
CA PRO A 30 -11.50 -18.48 -9.52
C PRO A 30 -10.54 -19.68 -9.42
N GLU A 31 -9.54 -19.81 -10.30
CA GLU A 31 -8.53 -20.87 -10.20
C GLU A 31 -7.71 -20.75 -8.91
N PHE A 32 -7.57 -19.53 -8.38
CA PHE A 32 -6.79 -19.21 -7.18
C PHE A 32 -7.67 -18.86 -5.98
N SER A 33 -8.92 -19.34 -5.92
CA SER A 33 -9.87 -19.00 -4.85
C SER A 33 -9.46 -19.46 -3.45
N GLU A 34 -8.60 -20.48 -3.38
CA GLU A 34 -8.07 -21.02 -2.12
C GLU A 34 -6.78 -20.30 -1.67
N GLN A 35 -6.19 -19.47 -2.53
CA GLN A 35 -5.00 -18.69 -2.16
C GLN A 35 -5.38 -17.51 -1.26
N PRO A 36 -4.59 -17.19 -0.22
CA PRO A 36 -4.82 -16.00 0.60
C PRO A 36 -4.88 -14.74 -0.28
N PRO A 37 -5.99 -13.96 -0.26
CA PRO A 37 -6.08 -12.76 -1.07
C PRO A 37 -5.05 -11.71 -0.64
N LEU A 38 -4.52 -10.99 -1.63
CA LEU A 38 -3.63 -9.86 -1.42
C LEU A 38 -4.43 -8.56 -1.42
N VAL A 39 -4.32 -7.78 -0.36
CA VAL A 39 -4.99 -6.49 -0.24
C VAL A 39 -3.95 -5.38 -0.39
N LEU A 40 -4.00 -4.68 -1.53
CA LEU A 40 -3.10 -3.60 -1.92
C LEU A 40 -3.66 -2.21 -1.58
N ILE A 41 -2.96 -1.48 -0.71
CA ILE A 41 -3.35 -0.15 -0.27
C ILE A 41 -2.76 0.90 -1.21
N HIS A 42 -3.55 1.91 -1.57
CA HIS A 42 -3.12 3.04 -2.40
C HIS A 42 -1.79 3.69 -2.00
N ASP A 43 -1.19 4.38 -2.95
CA ASP A 43 0.02 5.19 -2.76
C ASP A 43 -0.29 6.59 -2.18
N GLY A 44 0.69 7.50 -2.18
CA GLY A 44 0.46 8.86 -1.68
C GLY A 44 -0.56 9.68 -2.47
N GLY A 45 -0.84 9.30 -3.72
CA GLY A 45 -1.87 9.92 -4.54
C GLY A 45 -3.30 9.53 -4.13
N GLY A 46 -3.48 8.45 -3.37
CA GLY A 46 -4.80 7.93 -2.97
C GLY A 46 -5.43 6.97 -3.97
N THR A 47 -4.69 6.58 -5.01
CA THR A 47 -5.19 5.75 -6.11
C THR A 47 -4.58 4.35 -6.11
N THR A 48 -5.33 3.39 -6.63
CA THR A 48 -4.90 2.01 -6.89
C THR A 48 -4.62 1.76 -8.38
N VAL A 49 -4.69 2.80 -9.23
CA VAL A 49 -4.50 2.68 -10.69
C VAL A 49 -3.25 1.92 -11.06
N ASN A 50 -2.14 2.12 -10.33
CA ASN A 50 -0.88 1.43 -10.63
C ASN A 50 -0.96 -0.09 -10.48
N TYR A 51 -1.82 -0.61 -9.61
CA TYR A 51 -1.98 -2.05 -9.41
C TYR A 51 -2.70 -2.74 -10.58
N TYR A 52 -3.38 -1.99 -11.45
CA TYR A 52 -3.99 -2.53 -12.67
C TYR A 52 -2.97 -2.80 -13.79
N TYR A 53 -1.72 -2.34 -13.67
CA TYR A 53 -0.64 -2.69 -14.61
C TYR A 53 0.02 -4.03 -14.29
N LEU A 54 -0.19 -4.56 -13.08
CA LEU A 54 0.36 -5.86 -12.70
C LEU A 54 -0.26 -6.95 -13.58
N ALA A 55 0.57 -7.91 -13.99
CA ALA A 55 0.06 -9.15 -14.55
C ALA A 55 -0.66 -9.95 -13.44
N ASP A 56 -1.25 -11.07 -13.83
CA ASP A 56 -1.91 -11.97 -12.89
C ASP A 56 -0.96 -12.36 -11.75
N LEU A 57 -1.42 -12.14 -10.52
CA LEU A 57 -0.68 -12.44 -9.28
C LEU A 57 -1.01 -13.83 -8.72
N GLU A 58 -1.77 -14.63 -9.48
CA GLU A 58 -2.12 -16.01 -9.12
C GLU A 58 -2.89 -16.07 -7.78
N ARG A 59 -3.74 -15.06 -7.54
CA ARG A 59 -4.63 -14.91 -6.37
C ARG A 59 -5.65 -13.81 -6.58
N HIS A 60 -6.67 -13.77 -5.73
CA HIS A 60 -7.53 -12.60 -5.63
C HIS A 60 -6.76 -11.39 -5.11
N VAL A 61 -6.89 -10.26 -5.81
CA VAL A 61 -6.23 -9.01 -5.44
C VAL A 61 -7.28 -7.94 -5.19
N TRP A 62 -7.31 -7.43 -3.96
CA TRP A 62 -8.15 -6.31 -3.57
C TRP A 62 -7.35 -5.01 -3.55
N GLY A 63 -7.94 -3.91 -3.98
CA GLY A 63 -7.40 -2.57 -3.87
C GLY A 63 -8.19 -1.71 -2.91
N ILE A 64 -7.53 -0.93 -2.06
CA ILE A 64 -8.18 0.13 -1.26
C ILE A 64 -7.69 1.49 -1.76
N SER A 65 -8.61 2.30 -2.29
CA SER A 65 -8.39 3.68 -2.73
C SER A 65 -9.02 4.69 -1.78
N ASN A 66 -8.50 5.91 -1.76
CA ASN A 66 -9.00 7.00 -0.91
C ASN A 66 -8.90 8.36 -1.63
N GLU A 67 -10.01 8.74 -2.25
CA GLU A 67 -10.19 10.02 -2.95
C GLU A 67 -10.23 11.21 -1.98
N MET A 68 -10.47 10.97 -0.68
CA MET A 68 -10.56 12.00 0.36
C MET A 68 -9.22 12.33 1.04
N LEU A 69 -8.10 11.78 0.59
CA LEU A 69 -6.77 12.16 1.12
C LEU A 69 -6.47 13.66 0.97
N VAL A 70 -7.16 14.36 0.08
CA VAL A 70 -7.08 15.82 -0.09
C VAL A 70 -7.55 16.62 1.12
N ASP A 71 -8.43 16.05 1.95
CA ASP A 71 -8.94 16.70 3.16
C ASP A 71 -8.22 16.19 4.39
N ASN A 72 -7.12 16.88 4.75
CA ASN A 72 -6.36 16.58 5.96
C ASN A 72 -7.22 16.62 7.23
N ALA A 73 -8.28 17.45 7.27
CA ALA A 73 -9.15 17.55 8.43
C ALA A 73 -10.06 16.32 8.59
N ALA A 74 -10.26 15.52 7.53
CA ALA A 74 -10.97 14.25 7.59
C ALA A 74 -10.16 13.15 8.32
N TRP A 75 -8.84 13.32 8.40
CA TRP A 75 -7.90 12.31 8.92
C TRP A 75 -7.00 12.82 10.06
N PRO A 76 -7.56 13.36 11.17
CA PRO A 76 -6.76 13.90 12.28
C PRO A 76 -5.84 12.86 12.95
N GLY A 77 -6.16 11.56 12.83
CA GLY A 77 -5.32 10.47 13.31
C GLY A 77 -4.30 9.93 12.30
N GLY A 78 -4.21 10.54 11.10
CA GLY A 78 -3.28 10.16 10.04
C GLY A 78 -3.35 8.68 9.67
N ILE A 79 -2.19 8.04 9.47
CA ILE A 79 -2.07 6.62 9.08
C ILE A 79 -2.83 5.69 10.04
N ASN A 80 -2.78 5.95 11.36
CA ASN A 80 -3.44 5.09 12.34
C ASN A 80 -4.97 5.11 12.21
N GLN A 81 -5.56 6.25 11.84
CA GLN A 81 -6.99 6.36 11.58
C GLN A 81 -7.35 5.71 10.24
N LEU A 82 -6.56 5.97 9.19
CA LEU A 82 -6.73 5.34 7.88
C LEU A 82 -6.74 3.81 8.00
N ALA A 83 -5.76 3.24 8.69
CA ALA A 83 -5.64 1.80 8.89
C ALA A 83 -6.88 1.19 9.57
N ARG A 84 -7.45 1.84 10.60
CA ARG A 84 -8.69 1.37 11.25
C ARG A 84 -9.87 1.39 10.29
N THR A 85 -10.04 2.49 9.56
CA THR A 85 -11.09 2.60 8.55
C THR A 85 -10.96 1.54 7.47
N TYR A 86 -9.73 1.23 7.05
CA TYR A 86 -9.47 0.24 6.00
C TYR A 86 -9.63 -1.19 6.49
N VAL A 87 -9.29 -1.47 7.75
CA VAL A 87 -9.59 -2.76 8.39
C VAL A 87 -11.09 -2.99 8.45
N ASP A 88 -11.86 -2.00 8.91
CA ASP A 88 -13.33 -2.11 8.97
C ASP A 88 -13.94 -2.36 7.58
N LEU A 89 -13.38 -1.72 6.55
CA LEU A 89 -13.77 -1.92 5.15
C LEU A 89 -13.45 -3.34 4.68
N ILE A 90 -12.19 -3.77 4.79
CA ILE A 90 -11.78 -5.06 4.23
C ILE A 90 -12.40 -6.24 4.96
N LEU A 91 -12.62 -6.16 6.28
CA LEU A 91 -13.33 -7.21 7.02
C LEU A 91 -14.80 -7.30 6.65
N SER A 92 -15.39 -6.25 6.06
CA SER A 92 -16.75 -6.31 5.53
C SER A 92 -16.85 -7.09 4.21
N GLU A 93 -15.74 -7.18 3.47
CA GLU A 93 -15.61 -7.92 2.21
C GLU A 93 -15.07 -9.34 2.46
N LEU A 94 -14.05 -9.46 3.32
CA LEU A 94 -13.28 -10.67 3.63
C LEU A 94 -13.33 -10.95 5.14
N PRO A 95 -14.47 -11.39 5.69
CA PRO A 95 -14.66 -11.56 7.13
C PRO A 95 -13.90 -12.75 7.72
N HIS A 96 -13.40 -13.67 6.90
CA HIS A 96 -12.79 -14.93 7.30
C HIS A 96 -11.63 -15.31 6.38
N GLY A 97 -10.70 -16.09 6.92
CA GLY A 97 -9.57 -16.64 6.16
C GLY A 97 -8.30 -15.78 6.24
N PRO A 98 -7.15 -16.35 5.88
CA PRO A 98 -5.88 -15.63 5.91
C PRO A 98 -5.85 -14.50 4.88
N LEU A 99 -5.20 -13.39 5.22
CA LEU A 99 -4.97 -12.25 4.33
C LEU A 99 -3.48 -11.91 4.27
N ILE A 100 -3.06 -11.35 3.13
CA ILE A 100 -1.78 -10.65 2.99
C ILE A 100 -2.08 -9.18 2.73
N PHE A 101 -1.41 -8.28 3.45
CA PHE A 101 -1.46 -6.85 3.13
C PHE A 101 -0.26 -6.45 2.27
N GLY A 102 -0.45 -5.50 1.36
CA GLY A 102 0.66 -4.91 0.63
C GLY A 102 0.40 -3.47 0.25
N GLY A 103 1.45 -2.75 -0.13
CA GLY A 103 1.27 -1.40 -0.64
C GLY A 103 2.57 -0.72 -1.03
N TRP A 104 2.47 0.09 -2.08
CA TRP A 104 3.57 0.92 -2.57
C TRP A 104 3.71 2.20 -1.77
N SER A 105 4.95 2.56 -1.44
CA SER A 105 5.28 3.80 -0.75
C SER A 105 4.52 3.88 0.60
N VAL A 106 3.76 4.94 0.86
CA VAL A 106 2.93 5.09 2.07
C VAL A 106 1.94 3.92 2.27
N GLY A 107 1.50 3.26 1.20
CA GLY A 107 0.58 2.12 1.28
C GLY A 107 1.14 0.99 2.14
N GLY A 108 2.47 0.78 2.11
CA GLY A 108 3.15 -0.20 2.97
C GLY A 108 3.08 0.17 4.46
N LEU A 109 3.17 1.47 4.81
CA LEU A 109 3.01 1.92 6.20
C LEU A 109 1.57 1.71 6.70
N ILE A 110 0.59 1.96 5.84
CA ILE A 110 -0.82 1.74 6.17
C ILE A 110 -1.08 0.24 6.33
N GLY A 111 -0.61 -0.60 5.40
CA GLY A 111 -0.72 -2.06 5.48
C GLY A 111 -0.07 -2.63 6.74
N LEU A 112 1.06 -2.08 7.16
CA LEU A 112 1.70 -2.42 8.45
C LEU A 112 0.79 -2.12 9.65
N GLU A 113 0.15 -0.94 9.69
CA GLU A 113 -0.78 -0.61 10.77
C GLU A 113 -2.06 -1.47 10.73
N MET A 114 -2.55 -1.80 9.54
CA MET A 114 -3.68 -2.73 9.38
C MET A 114 -3.32 -4.11 9.95
N ALA A 115 -2.13 -4.62 9.64
CA ALA A 115 -1.62 -5.87 10.17
C ALA A 115 -1.49 -5.85 11.71
N LYS A 116 -1.01 -4.74 12.28
CA LYS A 116 -0.95 -4.56 13.75
C LYS A 116 -2.33 -4.57 14.40
N ILE A 117 -3.33 -3.95 13.76
CA ILE A 117 -4.72 -3.94 14.28
C ILE A 117 -5.30 -5.35 14.28
N LEU A 118 -5.00 -6.15 13.27
CA LEU A 118 -5.49 -7.53 13.13
C LEU A 118 -4.58 -8.58 13.77
N ALA A 119 -3.49 -8.17 14.43
CA ALA A 119 -2.58 -9.10 15.09
C ALA A 119 -3.33 -9.94 16.14
N GLY A 120 -3.31 -11.26 15.99
CA GLY A 120 -4.02 -12.20 16.86
C GLY A 120 -5.51 -12.36 16.57
N ASN A 121 -6.04 -11.80 15.48
CA ASN A 121 -7.40 -12.11 15.02
C ASN A 121 -7.43 -13.54 14.45
N ALA A 122 -8.11 -14.45 15.14
CA ALA A 122 -8.19 -15.86 14.75
C ALA A 122 -9.17 -16.13 13.59
N GLN A 123 -10.10 -15.21 13.29
CA GLN A 123 -11.05 -15.37 12.18
C GLN A 123 -10.42 -14.96 10.85
N THR A 124 -9.56 -13.94 10.90
CA THR A 124 -8.89 -13.36 9.74
C THR A 124 -7.40 -13.20 10.06
N PRO A 125 -6.63 -14.30 10.08
CA PRO A 125 -5.19 -14.23 10.33
C PRO A 125 -4.50 -13.42 9.25
N VAL A 126 -3.47 -12.67 9.62
CA VAL A 126 -2.63 -11.90 8.68
C VAL A 126 -1.32 -12.64 8.53
N LEU A 127 -1.08 -13.21 7.34
CA LEU A 127 0.13 -13.98 7.07
C LEU A 127 1.37 -13.08 7.00
N GLY A 128 1.21 -11.85 6.51
CA GLY A 128 2.29 -10.88 6.50
C GLY A 128 1.98 -9.59 5.77
N VAL A 129 3.02 -8.78 5.60
CA VAL A 129 2.95 -7.50 4.89
C VAL A 129 4.04 -7.43 3.82
N VAL A 130 3.65 -7.11 2.59
CA VAL A 130 4.56 -6.85 1.47
C VAL A 130 4.68 -5.34 1.25
N MET A 131 5.80 -4.75 1.65
CA MET A 131 6.09 -3.34 1.40
C MET A 131 6.75 -3.17 0.04
N LEU A 132 6.13 -2.42 -0.87
CA LEU A 132 6.71 -2.12 -2.18
C LEU A 132 7.43 -0.78 -2.06
N ASP A 133 8.76 -0.85 -2.00
CA ASP A 133 9.68 0.29 -2.00
C ASP A 133 9.30 1.39 -1.00
N THR A 134 8.86 0.96 0.20
CA THR A 134 8.45 1.85 1.28
C THR A 134 9.66 2.33 2.06
N TYR A 135 9.99 3.61 1.93
CA TYR A 135 11.00 4.25 2.75
C TYR A 135 10.55 4.42 4.20
N TYR A 136 11.49 4.37 5.13
CA TYR A 136 11.23 4.86 6.47
C TYR A 136 11.08 6.38 6.43
N PRO A 137 9.95 6.97 6.87
CA PRO A 137 9.73 8.41 6.82
C PRO A 137 10.63 9.14 7.84
N SER A 138 11.85 9.49 7.44
CA SER A 138 12.81 10.22 8.28
C SER A 138 12.24 11.59 8.68
N ALA A 139 12.47 12.00 9.92
CA ALA A 139 12.08 13.33 10.39
C ALA A 139 12.95 14.45 9.79
N GLU A 140 14.15 14.12 9.29
CA GLU A 140 15.16 15.09 8.84
C GLU A 140 14.90 15.63 7.43
N ASP A 141 14.33 14.82 6.54
CA ASP A 141 14.14 15.20 5.13
C ASP A 141 12.80 15.89 4.85
N GLY A 142 11.94 16.00 5.88
CA GLY A 142 10.59 16.54 5.71
C GLY A 142 9.71 15.65 4.82
N GLY A 143 10.00 14.33 4.78
CA GLY A 143 9.22 13.30 4.09
C GLY A 143 9.04 13.52 2.58
N ARG A 144 9.82 14.42 1.98
CA ARG A 144 9.79 14.68 0.54
C ARG A 144 11.13 14.29 -0.04
N ASP A 145 11.09 13.42 -1.03
CA ASP A 145 12.19 13.29 -1.94
C ASP A 145 12.34 14.62 -2.72
N ARG A 146 13.44 15.31 -2.46
CA ARG A 146 13.74 16.62 -3.07
C ARG A 146 14.20 16.51 -4.51
N ASP A 147 14.64 15.31 -4.89
CA ASP A 147 15.10 14.98 -6.23
C ASP A 147 14.07 14.14 -6.99
N ALA A 148 12.81 14.14 -6.51
CA ALA A 148 11.71 13.45 -7.17
C ALA A 148 11.55 13.98 -8.60
N PRO A 149 11.44 13.08 -9.60
CA PRO A 149 11.17 13.50 -10.97
C PRO A 149 9.81 14.20 -11.05
N PRO A 150 9.61 15.11 -12.03
CA PRO A 150 8.30 15.69 -12.27
C PRO A 150 7.28 14.58 -12.60
N ILE A 151 6.07 14.73 -12.07
CA ILE A 151 4.98 13.78 -12.38
C ILE A 151 4.60 13.90 -13.85
N GLU A 152 4.65 12.78 -14.55
CA GLU A 152 4.13 12.65 -15.91
C GLU A 152 2.61 12.48 -15.85
N TRP A 153 1.87 13.44 -16.41
CA TRP A 153 0.42 13.38 -16.47
C TRP A 153 -0.04 12.86 -17.82
N GLY A 154 -1.03 11.96 -17.82
CA GLY A 154 -1.67 11.51 -19.06
C GLY A 154 -2.45 12.65 -19.71
N GLU A 155 -2.63 12.58 -21.03
CA GLU A 155 -3.32 13.62 -21.80
C GLU A 155 -4.76 13.86 -21.30
N ALA A 156 -5.42 12.82 -20.78
CA ALA A 156 -6.77 12.88 -20.24
C ALA A 156 -6.85 13.41 -18.79
N THR A 157 -5.72 13.65 -18.11
CA THR A 157 -5.72 14.10 -16.72
C THR A 157 -6.11 15.58 -16.63
N THR A 158 -7.26 15.84 -16.00
CA THR A 158 -7.76 17.21 -15.79
C THR A 158 -6.91 17.98 -14.78
N GLU A 159 -6.90 19.32 -14.86
CA GLU A 159 -6.24 20.17 -13.85
C GLU A 159 -6.79 19.97 -12.44
N GLU A 160 -8.08 19.67 -12.31
CA GLU A 160 -8.70 19.33 -11.03
C GLU A 160 -8.08 18.05 -10.45
N SER A 161 -8.00 16.99 -11.26
CA SER A 161 -7.37 15.73 -10.86
C SER A 161 -5.90 15.92 -10.46
N LYS A 162 -5.13 16.73 -11.22
CA LYS A 162 -3.74 17.05 -10.86
C LYS A 162 -3.65 17.72 -9.50
N ASN A 163 -4.49 18.73 -9.26
CA ASN A 163 -4.52 19.46 -7.98
C ASN A 163 -4.90 18.56 -6.80
N VAL A 164 -5.89 17.67 -7.01
CA VAL A 164 -6.31 16.65 -6.04
C VAL A 164 -5.11 15.74 -5.71
N THR A 165 -4.48 15.13 -6.72
CA THR A 165 -3.34 14.23 -6.53
C THR A 165 -2.17 14.92 -5.80
N LEU A 166 -1.80 16.13 -6.21
CA LEU A 166 -0.71 16.88 -5.59
C LEU A 166 -1.00 17.18 -4.10
N LYS A 167 -2.24 17.52 -3.77
CA LYS A 167 -2.66 17.76 -2.38
C LYS A 167 -2.68 16.47 -1.56
N SER A 168 -3.14 15.35 -2.15
CA SER A 168 -3.08 14.02 -1.52
C SER A 168 -1.64 13.63 -1.21
N LEU A 169 -0.71 13.81 -2.15
CA LEU A 169 0.72 13.53 -1.96
C LEU A 169 1.31 14.37 -0.81
N GLU A 170 0.96 15.67 -0.75
CA GLU A 170 1.40 16.54 0.35
C GLU A 170 0.87 16.06 1.72
N ASN A 171 -0.40 15.69 1.80
CA ASN A 171 -1.01 15.22 3.05
C ASN A 171 -0.44 13.86 3.46
N SER A 172 -0.26 12.94 2.50
CA SER A 172 0.38 11.64 2.72
C SER A 172 1.79 11.79 3.32
N ALA A 173 2.59 12.74 2.81
CA ALA A 173 3.91 13.03 3.37
C ALA A 173 3.83 13.51 4.83
N LYS A 174 2.83 14.35 5.17
CA LYS A 174 2.58 14.79 6.55
C LYS A 174 2.15 13.64 7.45
N PHE A 175 1.24 12.77 6.99
CA PHE A 175 0.79 11.60 7.73
C PHE A 175 1.93 10.62 8.00
N SER A 176 2.78 10.39 7.00
CA SER A 176 3.95 9.51 7.14
C SER A 176 4.93 10.03 8.19
N GLN A 177 5.19 11.34 8.23
CA GLN A 177 6.03 11.95 9.28
C GLN A 177 5.39 11.87 10.67
N GLN A 178 4.09 12.15 10.77
CA GLN A 178 3.36 12.03 12.03
C GLN A 178 3.44 10.58 12.55
N TRP A 179 3.25 9.62 11.65
CA TRP A 179 3.38 8.20 11.96
C TRP A 179 4.78 7.84 12.46
N ALA A 180 5.84 8.31 11.79
CA ALA A 180 7.22 8.06 12.19
C ALA A 180 7.49 8.56 13.62
N ARG A 181 7.12 9.81 13.91
CA ARG A 181 7.30 10.43 15.23
C ARG A 181 6.55 9.67 16.33
N GLY A 182 5.38 9.13 16.01
CA GLY A 182 4.58 8.33 16.95
C GLY A 182 5.07 6.89 17.14
N ASN A 183 5.87 6.37 16.22
CA ASN A 183 6.27 4.95 16.18
C ASN A 183 7.75 4.68 16.47
N GLN A 184 8.58 5.70 16.71
CA GLN A 184 10.02 5.56 17.00
C GLN A 184 10.32 4.52 18.10
N ASP A 185 9.49 4.45 19.15
CA ASP A 185 9.67 3.49 20.25
C ASP A 185 8.80 2.21 20.12
N ALA A 186 7.78 2.23 19.27
CA ALA A 186 6.70 1.24 19.26
C ALA A 186 7.01 0.01 18.37
N LEU A 187 7.79 0.18 17.31
CA LEU A 187 8.16 -0.92 16.40
C LEU A 187 8.94 -2.03 17.11
N SER A 188 9.74 -1.68 18.12
CA SER A 188 10.54 -2.62 18.91
C SER A 188 9.74 -3.58 19.82
N LYS A 189 8.43 -3.36 20.01
CA LYS A 189 7.60 -4.06 21.01
C LYS A 189 6.35 -4.73 20.45
N ALA A 190 5.97 -4.45 19.21
CA ALA A 190 4.77 -5.02 18.61
C ALA A 190 5.07 -6.40 18.01
N ALA A 191 4.22 -7.39 18.32
CA ALA A 191 4.15 -8.63 17.56
C ALA A 191 3.49 -8.31 16.21
N VAL A 192 4.29 -7.91 15.24
CA VAL A 192 3.84 -7.68 13.87
C VAL A 192 4.02 -8.97 13.08
N PRO A 193 3.06 -9.36 12.21
CA PRO A 193 3.28 -10.39 11.20
C PRO A 193 4.59 -10.15 10.41
N PRO A 194 5.18 -11.19 9.81
CA PRO A 194 6.40 -11.04 9.01
C PRO A 194 6.22 -9.98 7.92
N VAL A 195 7.25 -9.14 7.75
CA VAL A 195 7.27 -8.08 6.74
C VAL A 195 8.34 -8.42 5.70
N ILE A 196 7.97 -8.35 4.42
CA ILE A 196 8.88 -8.49 3.28
C ILE A 196 8.96 -7.14 2.56
N LEU A 197 10.18 -6.74 2.18
CA LEU A 197 10.40 -5.54 1.36
C LEU A 197 10.68 -5.94 -0.09
N LEU A 198 9.87 -5.48 -1.03
CA LEU A 198 10.24 -5.41 -2.44
C LEU A 198 10.95 -4.08 -2.67
N ARG A 199 12.26 -4.13 -2.87
CA ARG A 199 13.10 -2.94 -3.00
C ARG A 199 13.42 -2.71 -4.47
N ALA A 200 13.14 -1.50 -4.96
CA ALA A 200 13.58 -1.13 -6.30
C ALA A 200 15.12 -1.15 -6.37
N SER A 201 15.68 -1.80 -7.39
CA SER A 201 17.12 -2.04 -7.50
C SER A 201 17.91 -0.83 -8.01
N GLN A 202 17.25 0.10 -8.69
CA GLN A 202 17.86 1.30 -9.26
C GLN A 202 17.52 2.55 -8.45
N SER A 203 18.41 3.53 -8.49
CA SER A 203 18.18 4.86 -7.92
C SER A 203 17.86 5.87 -9.00
N HIS A 204 16.94 6.79 -8.72
CA HIS A 204 16.63 7.90 -9.64
C HIS A 204 17.49 9.16 -9.38
N SER A 205 18.15 9.25 -8.22
CA SER A 205 18.97 10.40 -7.84
C SER A 205 20.18 10.01 -6.97
N VAL A 206 21.09 10.96 -6.75
CA VAL A 206 22.24 10.78 -5.85
C VAL A 206 21.80 10.69 -4.39
N SER A 207 20.73 11.39 -4.00
CA SER A 207 20.20 11.31 -2.64
C SER A 207 19.52 9.96 -2.38
N ASP A 208 18.75 9.46 -3.34
CA ASP A 208 18.14 8.13 -3.28
C ASP A 208 19.21 7.03 -3.22
N ALA A 209 20.28 7.14 -4.01
CA ALA A 209 21.42 6.22 -3.95
C ALA A 209 22.15 6.19 -2.58
N LYS A 210 21.91 7.14 -1.67
CA LYS A 210 22.46 7.10 -0.30
C LYS A 210 21.60 6.27 0.64
N ILE A 211 20.31 6.14 0.38
CA ILE A 211 19.36 5.39 1.21
C ILE A 211 19.03 4.02 0.59
N ARG A 212 19.27 3.87 -0.71
CA ARG A 212 19.22 2.64 -1.49
C ARG A 212 20.63 2.07 -1.69
N GLY A 213 20.76 0.74 -1.85
CA GLY A 213 22.01 0.09 -2.24
C GLY A 213 22.69 -0.75 -1.16
N GLY A 214 23.45 -1.75 -1.60
CA GLY A 214 24.05 -2.76 -0.72
C GLY A 214 22.98 -3.50 0.09
N THR A 215 23.20 -3.63 1.40
CA THR A 215 22.29 -4.28 2.34
C THR A 215 21.31 -3.32 3.02
N LYS A 216 21.22 -2.06 2.57
CA LYS A 216 20.33 -1.06 3.18
C LYS A 216 18.86 -1.37 2.90
N VAL A 217 17.99 -1.04 3.82
CA VAL A 217 16.55 -1.28 3.69
C VAL A 217 15.82 0.04 3.81
N LEU A 218 16.20 1.01 2.98
CA LEU A 218 15.48 2.27 2.78
C LEU A 218 15.30 3.08 4.08
N GLY A 219 16.30 3.05 4.96
CA GLY A 219 16.32 3.79 6.22
C GLY A 219 15.73 3.04 7.42
N TRP A 220 15.06 1.90 7.19
CA TRP A 220 14.53 1.05 8.26
C TRP A 220 15.63 0.41 9.10
N GLU A 221 16.84 0.23 8.55
CA GLU A 221 18.00 -0.34 9.26
C GLU A 221 18.39 0.47 10.51
N ASN A 222 18.02 1.75 10.55
CA ASN A 222 18.33 2.65 11.66
C ASN A 222 17.29 2.59 12.79
N GLN A 223 16.18 1.87 12.57
CA GLN A 223 15.04 1.85 13.50
C GLN A 223 14.95 0.51 14.22
N GLN A 224 14.98 -0.58 13.47
CA GLN A 224 14.90 -1.93 14.03
C GLN A 224 15.70 -2.90 13.17
N SER A 225 16.71 -3.52 13.80
CA SER A 225 17.45 -4.61 13.18
C SER A 225 16.53 -5.80 12.93
N GLY A 226 16.60 -6.37 11.72
CA GLY A 226 15.80 -7.54 11.36
C GLY A 226 14.30 -7.28 11.22
N PHE A 227 13.88 -6.01 11.00
CA PHE A 227 12.48 -5.68 10.77
C PHE A 227 11.87 -6.42 9.57
N PHE A 228 12.64 -6.47 8.47
CA PHE A 228 12.26 -7.25 7.29
C PHE A 228 12.80 -8.67 7.41
N THR A 229 11.92 -9.66 7.24
CA THR A 229 12.30 -11.08 7.20
C THR A 229 13.01 -11.43 5.90
N ARG A 230 12.64 -10.74 4.81
CA ARG A 230 13.23 -10.84 3.47
C ARG A 230 13.21 -9.50 2.77
N VAL A 231 14.18 -9.34 1.87
CA VAL A 231 14.26 -8.23 0.92
C VAL A 231 14.40 -8.85 -0.47
N ILE A 232 13.49 -8.52 -1.37
CA ILE A 232 13.48 -8.96 -2.77
C ILE A 232 13.77 -7.73 -3.62
N ASP A 233 14.86 -7.77 -4.39
CA ASP A 233 15.19 -6.68 -5.30
C ASP A 233 14.40 -6.83 -6.62
N VAL A 234 13.69 -5.78 -7.02
CA VAL A 234 12.89 -5.71 -8.25
C VAL A 234 13.45 -4.65 -9.22
N PRO A 235 13.24 -4.77 -10.54
CA PRO A 235 13.76 -3.81 -11.51
C PRO A 235 13.13 -2.41 -11.36
N GLY A 236 13.84 -1.39 -11.84
CA GLY A 236 13.39 0.01 -11.79
C GLY A 236 13.80 0.75 -10.52
N ASN A 237 13.30 1.98 -10.40
CA ASN A 237 13.40 2.83 -9.21
C ASN A 237 12.00 3.12 -8.64
N HIS A 238 11.93 3.85 -7.52
CA HIS A 238 10.67 4.16 -6.84
C HIS A 238 9.53 4.60 -7.78
N TYR A 239 9.86 5.42 -8.79
CA TYR A 239 8.90 6.04 -9.70
C TYR A 239 8.61 5.23 -10.97
N THR A 240 9.38 4.19 -11.26
CA THR A 240 9.26 3.42 -12.50
C THR A 240 8.84 1.97 -12.30
N LEU A 241 8.57 1.53 -11.06
CA LEU A 241 8.17 0.17 -10.72
C LEU A 241 7.03 -0.38 -11.59
N PHE A 242 6.03 0.46 -11.88
CA PHE A 242 4.84 0.10 -12.65
C PHE A 242 4.93 0.44 -14.14
N LYS A 243 6.11 0.80 -14.65
CA LYS A 243 6.32 1.03 -16.09
C LYS A 243 6.53 -0.32 -16.79
N ASP A 244 6.14 -0.40 -18.06
CA ASP A 244 6.17 -1.61 -18.88
C ASP A 244 7.50 -2.38 -18.78
N GLU A 245 8.63 -1.69 -18.73
CA GLU A 245 9.95 -2.33 -18.65
C GLU A 245 10.29 -2.98 -17.29
N ASN A 246 9.54 -2.68 -16.23
CA ASN A 246 9.80 -3.16 -14.86
C ASN A 246 8.64 -3.97 -14.26
N VAL A 247 7.42 -3.82 -14.80
CA VAL A 247 6.20 -4.34 -14.17
C VAL A 247 6.17 -5.87 -14.08
N ASP A 248 6.76 -6.58 -15.04
CA ASP A 248 6.86 -8.05 -14.99
C ASP A 248 7.73 -8.49 -13.80
N GLY A 249 8.89 -7.89 -13.60
CA GLY A 249 9.76 -8.21 -12.46
C GLY A 249 9.18 -7.77 -11.12
N LEU A 250 8.34 -6.73 -11.10
CA LEU A 250 7.57 -6.37 -9.92
C LEU A 250 6.50 -7.42 -9.60
N THR A 251 5.79 -7.90 -10.62
CA THR A 251 4.77 -8.96 -10.50
C THR A 251 5.40 -10.24 -9.97
N GLU A 252 6.50 -10.70 -10.57
CA GLU A 252 7.25 -11.89 -10.11
C GLU A 252 7.70 -11.74 -8.65
N GLY A 253 8.23 -10.57 -8.28
CA GLY A 253 8.63 -10.30 -6.90
C GLY A 253 7.46 -10.31 -5.91
N LEU A 254 6.27 -9.88 -6.34
CA LEU A 254 5.05 -9.91 -5.53
C LEU A 254 4.54 -11.32 -5.29
N ILE A 255 4.50 -12.14 -6.36
CA ILE A 255 4.15 -13.57 -6.27
C ILE A 255 5.10 -14.25 -5.29
N GLN A 256 6.41 -14.10 -5.50
CA GLN A 256 7.43 -14.68 -4.63
C GLN A 256 7.27 -14.24 -3.16
N ALA A 257 6.96 -12.97 -2.91
CA ALA A 257 6.75 -12.49 -1.55
C ALA A 257 5.52 -13.11 -0.89
N CYS A 258 4.44 -13.31 -1.63
CA CYS A 258 3.23 -13.93 -1.09
C CYS A 258 3.47 -15.40 -0.76
N GLU A 259 4.11 -16.16 -1.67
CA GLU A 259 4.49 -17.56 -1.43
C GLU A 259 5.38 -17.70 -0.18
N LEU A 260 6.36 -16.80 -0.01
CA LEU A 260 7.24 -16.82 1.17
C LEU A 260 6.49 -16.54 2.50
N LEU A 261 5.39 -15.80 2.45
CA LEU A 261 4.56 -15.52 3.63
C LEU A 261 3.64 -16.71 3.95
N GLU A 262 3.19 -17.43 2.93
CA GLU A 262 2.41 -18.67 3.07
C GLU A 262 3.26 -19.79 3.68
N ASP A 263 4.44 -20.04 3.12
CA ASP A 263 5.38 -21.05 3.61
C ASP A 263 5.79 -20.83 5.07
N ALA A 264 5.82 -19.57 5.52
CA ALA A 264 6.18 -19.20 6.89
C ALA A 264 5.08 -19.49 7.91
N ASP A 265 3.82 -19.60 7.49
CA ASP A 265 2.69 -19.96 8.36
C ASP A 265 2.55 -21.49 8.53
N GLU A 266 3.06 -22.27 7.57
CA GLU A 266 3.07 -23.74 7.63
C GLU A 266 4.19 -24.34 8.51
N ALA A 267 5.18 -23.53 8.93
CA ALA A 267 6.41 -23.95 9.61
C ALA A 267 6.36 -23.87 11.15
#